data_AF-Q0DDY8-F1
#
_entry.id   AF-Q0DDY8-F1
#
_cell.length_a   1.000
_cell.length_b   1.000
_cell.length_c   1.000
_cell.angle_alpha   90.00
_cell.angle_beta   90.00
_cell.angle_gamma   90.00
#
_symmetry.space_group_name_H-M   'P 1'
#
loop_
_entity.id
_entity.type
_entity.pdbx_description
1 polymer ?
#
loop_
_entity_poly.entity_id
_entity_poly.type
_entity_poly.pdbx_seq_one_letter_code
_entity_poly.pdbx_strand_id
1 'polypeptide(L)'
;KEEKLESNLSKLVVIVWVFTVLIITTSYTANLTSMLTVGQLQPTINELKKGDYVGYQQGSFVQNILKDMGFNEDRLRAYATIDQYAEALNMGSDNGGVSAIIDEVPYLKLFVSQYCQGYAIVGPTYKSGGFGFVCPYHPFQHISHNII
;
A
#
# COMPACT_ATOMS: atom_id res chain seq x y z
N LYS A 1 -32.96 -59.17 -22.57
CA LYS A 1 -33.26 -57.72 -22.53
C LYS A 1 -32.66 -57.24 -21.21
N GLU A 2 -31.95 -56.10 -21.23
CA GLU A 2 -31.62 -55.28 -20.04
C GLU A 2 -30.32 -55.60 -19.26
N GLU A 3 -29.15 -55.21 -19.81
CA GLU A 3 -27.88 -55.18 -19.04
C GLU A 3 -27.05 -53.89 -19.32
N LYS A 4 -27.62 -52.90 -20.01
CA LYS A 4 -26.85 -51.74 -20.54
C LYS A 4 -27.11 -50.41 -19.81
N LEU A 5 -28.03 -50.37 -18.85
CA LEU A 5 -28.42 -49.14 -18.15
C LEU A 5 -27.57 -48.88 -16.90
N GLU A 6 -27.15 -49.92 -16.17
CA GLU A 6 -26.31 -49.77 -14.96
C GLU A 6 -24.89 -49.24 -15.26
N SER A 7 -24.28 -49.68 -16.36
CA SER A 7 -22.93 -49.24 -16.75
C SER A 7 -22.87 -47.75 -17.11
N ASN A 8 -23.92 -47.23 -17.75
CA ASN A 8 -23.99 -45.83 -18.14
C ASN A 8 -24.27 -44.91 -16.94
N LEU A 9 -25.13 -45.34 -16.00
CA LEU A 9 -25.36 -44.61 -14.74
C LEU A 9 -24.10 -44.57 -13.87
N SER A 10 -23.40 -45.70 -13.73
CA SER A 10 -22.11 -45.74 -13.00
C SER A 10 -21.06 -44.82 -13.62
N LYS A 11 -20.94 -44.77 -14.96
CA LYS A 11 -20.05 -43.82 -15.63
C LYS A 11 -20.40 -42.36 -15.34
N LEU A 12 -21.70 -42.04 -15.30
CA LEU A 12 -22.16 -40.68 -15.01
C LEU A 12 -21.78 -40.28 -13.57
N VAL A 13 -21.93 -41.19 -12.60
CA VAL A 13 -21.51 -40.98 -11.21
C VAL A 13 -20.00 -40.74 -11.11
N VAL A 14 -19.17 -41.55 -11.79
CA VAL A 14 -17.71 -41.36 -11.80
C VAL A 14 -17.32 -40.03 -12.42
N ILE A 15 -17.96 -39.64 -13.53
CA ILE A 15 -17.70 -38.35 -14.19
C ILE A 15 -18.03 -37.19 -13.25
N VAL A 16 -19.21 -37.19 -12.63
CA VAL A 16 -19.62 -36.15 -11.66
C VAL A 16 -18.65 -36.11 -10.47
N TRP A 17 -18.27 -37.27 -9.95
CA TRP A 17 -17.34 -37.37 -8.83
C TRP A 17 -15.95 -36.80 -9.17
N VAL A 18 -15.40 -37.14 -10.35
CA VAL A 18 -14.14 -36.57 -10.85
C VAL A 18 -14.25 -35.05 -10.99
N PHE A 19 -15.36 -34.53 -11.54
CA PHE A 19 -15.60 -33.09 -11.63
C PHE A 19 -15.63 -32.41 -10.25
N THR A 20 -16.29 -33.03 -9.25
CA THR A 20 -16.31 -32.50 -7.88
C THR A 20 -14.91 -32.43 -7.28
N VAL A 21 -14.12 -33.49 -7.38
CA VAL A 21 -12.73 -33.53 -6.89
C VAL A 21 -11.86 -32.49 -7.61
N LEU A 22 -12.07 -32.31 -8.92
CA LEU A 22 -11.36 -31.32 -9.71
C LEU A 22 -11.67 -29.88 -9.24
N ILE A 23 -12.95 -29.56 -9.02
CA ILE A 23 -13.39 -28.24 -8.54
C ILE A 23 -12.82 -27.93 -7.16
N ILE A 24 -12.78 -28.93 -6.27
CA ILE A 24 -12.15 -28.77 -4.95
C ILE A 24 -10.66 -28.44 -5.13
N THR A 25 -9.93 -29.24 -5.92
CA THR A 25 -8.49 -29.07 -6.13
C THR A 25 -8.16 -27.71 -6.76
N THR A 26 -8.92 -27.27 -7.76
CA THR A 26 -8.73 -25.96 -8.40
C THR A 26 -9.09 -24.81 -7.48
N SER A 27 -10.12 -24.96 -6.63
CA SER A 27 -10.49 -23.95 -5.64
C SER A 27 -9.44 -23.81 -4.54
N TYR A 28 -8.88 -24.93 -4.05
CA TYR A 28 -7.78 -24.91 -3.10
C TYR A 28 -6.51 -24.30 -3.72
N THR A 29 -6.19 -24.66 -4.96
CA THR A 29 -5.06 -24.08 -5.69
C THR A 29 -5.27 -22.58 -5.95
N ALA A 30 -6.48 -22.15 -6.31
CA ALA A 30 -6.81 -20.75 -6.54
C ALA A 30 -6.73 -19.93 -5.25
N ASN A 31 -7.21 -20.47 -4.14
CA ASN A 31 -7.16 -19.78 -2.85
C ASN A 31 -5.71 -19.67 -2.34
N LEU A 32 -4.91 -20.71 -2.53
CA LEU A 32 -3.47 -20.69 -2.23
C LEU A 32 -2.72 -19.67 -3.09
N THR A 33 -2.97 -19.66 -4.40
CA THR A 33 -2.39 -18.68 -5.33
C THR A 33 -2.82 -17.26 -4.98
N SER A 34 -4.08 -17.05 -4.57
CA SER A 34 -4.58 -15.75 -4.10
C SER A 34 -3.81 -15.27 -2.86
N MET A 35 -3.64 -16.15 -1.87
CA MET A 35 -2.88 -15.83 -0.66
C MET A 35 -1.40 -15.51 -0.94
N LEU A 36 -0.77 -16.27 -1.85
CA LEU A 36 0.62 -16.02 -2.26
C LEU A 36 0.76 -14.70 -3.05
N THR A 37 -0.19 -14.39 -3.92
CA THR A 37 -0.18 -13.15 -4.71
C THR A 37 -0.41 -11.92 -3.84
N VAL A 38 -1.30 -12.00 -2.83
CA VAL A 38 -1.57 -10.89 -1.90
C VAL A 38 -0.41 -10.65 -0.92
N GLY A 39 0.28 -11.72 -0.51
CA GLY A 39 1.44 -11.63 0.40
C GLY A 39 2.68 -11.02 -0.27
N GLN A 40 2.91 -11.27 -1.56
CA GLN A 40 4.08 -10.74 -2.28
C GLN A 40 3.96 -9.26 -2.69
N LEU A 41 2.74 -8.74 -2.85
CA LEU A 41 2.52 -7.34 -3.26
C LEU A 41 2.75 -6.32 -2.13
N GLN A 42 2.85 -6.78 -0.88
CA GLN A 42 3.10 -5.91 0.26
C GLN A 42 4.50 -6.18 0.80
N PRO A 43 5.48 -5.29 0.56
CA PRO A 43 6.75 -5.37 1.26
C PRO A 43 6.45 -5.33 2.76
N THR A 44 6.86 -6.36 3.47
CA THR A 44 6.70 -6.39 4.92
C THR A 44 7.58 -5.27 5.47
N ILE A 45 7.02 -4.38 6.29
CA ILE A 45 7.73 -3.21 6.83
C ILE A 45 9.03 -3.60 7.54
N ASN A 46 9.13 -4.83 8.05
CA ASN A 46 10.36 -5.37 8.60
C ASN A 46 11.50 -5.55 7.56
N GLU A 47 11.18 -5.84 6.31
CA GLU A 47 12.15 -5.92 5.22
C GLU A 47 12.66 -4.51 4.85
N LEU A 48 11.73 -3.54 4.75
CA LEU A 48 12.06 -2.13 4.51
C LEU A 48 12.96 -1.57 5.62
N LYS A 49 12.71 -1.92 6.89
CA LYS A 49 13.56 -1.50 8.01
C LYS A 49 14.98 -2.08 7.96
N LYS A 50 15.15 -3.27 7.39
CA LYS A 50 16.42 -4.02 7.45
C LYS A 50 17.36 -3.73 6.27
N GLY A 51 16.82 -3.38 5.10
CA GLY A 51 17.61 -3.32 3.87
C GLY A 51 17.69 -1.93 3.24
N ASP A 52 16.55 -1.28 3.07
CA ASP A 52 16.40 -0.29 2.00
C ASP A 52 16.35 1.16 2.49
N TYR A 53 16.65 2.08 1.57
CA TYR A 53 16.41 3.50 1.77
C TYR A 53 14.91 3.81 1.65
N VAL A 54 14.42 4.63 2.57
CA VAL A 54 13.01 5.04 2.65
C VAL A 54 12.90 6.56 2.56
N GLY A 55 12.06 7.02 1.64
CA GLY A 55 11.77 8.43 1.44
C GLY A 55 10.64 8.93 2.34
N TYR A 56 10.70 10.21 2.72
CA TYR A 56 9.63 10.91 3.44
C TYR A 56 9.59 12.40 3.09
N GLN A 57 8.48 13.08 3.37
CA GLN A 57 8.37 14.52 3.11
C GLN A 57 9.29 15.34 4.02
N GLN A 58 10.08 16.23 3.42
CA GLN A 58 10.95 17.13 4.16
C GLN A 58 10.15 18.03 5.11
N GLY A 59 10.57 18.09 6.38
CA GLY A 59 9.89 18.87 7.41
C GLY A 59 8.59 18.25 7.93
N SER A 60 8.23 17.05 7.50
CA SER A 60 7.08 16.33 8.03
C SER A 60 7.37 15.68 9.39
N PHE A 61 6.32 15.58 10.21
CA PHE A 61 6.33 14.82 11.47
C PHE A 61 6.57 13.33 11.25
N VAL A 62 6.35 12.84 10.02
CA VAL A 62 6.58 11.45 9.60
C VAL A 62 7.99 10.99 9.96
N GLN A 63 9.00 11.86 9.88
CA GLN A 63 10.38 11.52 10.25
C GLN A 63 10.47 10.97 11.68
N ASN A 64 9.85 11.66 12.65
CA ASN A 64 9.91 11.26 14.06
C ASN A 64 9.16 9.94 14.28
N ILE A 65 8.03 9.75 13.60
CA ILE A 65 7.27 8.49 13.66
C ILE A 65 8.11 7.32 13.12
N LEU A 66 8.83 7.53 12.01
CA LEU A 66 9.69 6.49 11.44
C LEU A 66 10.83 6.11 12.39
N LYS A 67 11.42 7.11 13.07
CA LYS A 67 12.43 6.86 14.12
C LYS A 67 11.85 6.05 15.28
N ASP A 68 10.67 6.43 15.78
CA ASP A 68 9.98 5.71 16.87
C ASP A 68 9.59 4.28 16.47
N MET A 69 9.31 4.04 15.19
CA MET A 69 9.08 2.71 14.65
C MET A 69 10.37 1.88 14.49
N GLY A 70 11.56 2.46 14.72
CA GLY A 70 12.85 1.79 14.65
C GLY A 70 13.47 1.75 13.25
N PHE A 71 13.13 2.70 12.37
CA PHE A 71 13.89 2.90 11.13
C PHE A 71 15.24 3.58 11.43
N ASN A 72 16.29 3.18 10.72
CA ASN A 72 17.60 3.81 10.84
C ASN A 72 17.61 5.17 10.14
N GLU A 73 18.00 6.22 10.86
CA GLU A 73 18.07 7.61 10.34
C GLU A 73 18.95 7.75 9.10
N ASP A 74 20.07 7.02 9.05
CA ASP A 74 21.01 7.07 7.92
C ASP A 74 20.39 6.55 6.61
N ARG A 75 19.26 5.83 6.72
CA ARG A 75 18.52 5.25 5.59
C ARG A 75 17.25 6.02 5.27
N LEU A 76 16.96 7.09 6.00
CA LEU A 76 15.83 7.97 5.73
C LEU A 76 16.28 9.12 4.83
N ARG A 77 15.54 9.35 3.74
CA ARG A 77 15.82 10.43 2.79
C ARG A 77 14.63 11.39 2.72
N ALA A 78 14.91 12.66 2.97
CA ALA A 78 13.91 13.72 2.88
C ALA A 78 13.80 14.21 1.43
N TYR A 79 12.56 14.36 0.96
CA TYR A 79 12.25 14.92 -0.36
C TYR A 79 11.21 16.02 -0.22
N ALA A 80 11.34 17.08 -1.01
CA ALA A 80 10.49 18.27 -0.89
C ALA A 80 9.36 18.30 -1.93
N THR A 81 9.55 17.65 -3.08
CA THR A 81 8.60 17.71 -4.20
C THR A 81 8.20 16.32 -4.68
N ILE A 82 7.04 16.26 -5.31
CA ILE A 82 6.47 15.04 -5.86
C ILE A 82 7.28 14.51 -7.05
N ASP A 83 7.93 15.40 -7.83
CA ASP A 83 8.86 14.99 -8.88
C ASP A 83 10.07 14.25 -8.30
N GLN A 84 10.59 14.70 -7.16
CA GLN A 84 11.68 13.99 -6.47
C GLN A 84 11.25 12.63 -5.96
N TYR A 85 9.96 12.45 -5.63
CA TYR A 85 9.42 11.15 -5.24
C TYR A 85 9.51 10.17 -6.41
N ALA A 86 9.07 10.60 -7.60
CA ALA A 86 9.14 9.79 -8.81
C ALA A 86 10.60 9.45 -9.18
N GLU A 87 11.50 10.44 -9.15
CA GLU A 87 12.91 10.23 -9.46
C GLU A 87 13.56 9.24 -8.49
N ALA A 88 13.35 9.42 -7.17
CA ALA A 88 13.93 8.57 -6.15
C ALA A 88 13.40 7.13 -6.22
N LEU A 89 12.10 6.94 -6.46
CA LEU A 89 11.50 5.61 -6.64
C LEU A 89 12.00 4.94 -7.93
N ASN A 90 12.21 5.69 -9.00
CA ASN A 90 12.66 5.17 -10.28
C ASN A 90 14.15 4.79 -10.26
N MET A 91 14.98 5.50 -9.50
CA MET A 91 16.37 5.11 -9.24
C MET A 91 16.47 3.82 -8.40
N GLY A 92 15.57 3.65 -7.44
CA GLY A 92 15.57 2.52 -6.51
C GLY A 92 16.69 2.60 -5.47
N SER A 93 16.56 1.82 -4.38
CA SER A 93 17.50 1.84 -3.24
C SER A 93 18.96 1.55 -3.63
N ASP A 94 19.18 0.64 -4.59
CA ASP A 94 20.52 0.24 -5.02
C ASP A 94 21.29 1.33 -5.79
N ASN A 95 20.60 2.24 -6.50
CA ASN A 95 21.23 3.31 -7.27
C ASN A 95 21.20 4.66 -6.55
N GLY A 96 21.04 4.65 -5.22
CA GLY A 96 20.98 5.87 -4.43
C GLY A 96 19.64 6.60 -4.50
N GLY A 97 18.56 5.92 -4.88
CA GLY A 97 17.18 6.34 -4.69
C GLY A 97 16.56 5.77 -3.41
N VAL A 98 15.28 5.37 -3.48
CA VAL A 98 14.54 4.73 -2.38
C VAL A 98 13.67 3.58 -2.90
N SER A 99 13.42 2.58 -2.05
CA SER A 99 12.49 1.49 -2.37
C SER A 99 11.03 1.84 -2.08
N ALA A 100 10.80 2.76 -1.14
CA ALA A 100 9.46 3.16 -0.71
C ALA A 100 9.45 4.60 -0.22
N ILE A 101 8.28 5.24 -0.32
CA ILE A 101 8.02 6.57 0.26
C ILE A 101 6.90 6.43 1.27
N ILE A 102 7.12 6.94 2.48
CA ILE A 102 6.13 6.97 3.55
C ILE A 102 5.76 8.44 3.78
N ASP A 103 4.47 8.73 3.63
CA ASP A 103 3.94 10.09 3.72
C ASP A 103 2.45 10.07 4.09
N GLU A 104 1.84 11.23 4.30
CA GLU A 104 0.39 11.27 4.55
C GLU A 104 -0.40 10.81 3.32
N VAL A 105 -1.44 10.00 3.57
CA VAL A 105 -2.33 9.42 2.54
C VAL A 105 -2.80 10.42 1.46
N PRO A 106 -3.24 11.66 1.76
CA PRO A 106 -3.65 12.59 0.71
C PRO A 106 -2.52 12.96 -0.25
N TYR A 107 -1.27 13.11 0.22
CA TYR A 107 -0.12 13.42 -0.65
C TYR A 107 0.22 12.22 -1.54
N LEU A 108 0.22 11.01 -0.98
CA LEU A 108 0.43 9.78 -1.76
C LEU A 108 -0.67 9.57 -2.80
N LYS A 109 -1.93 9.88 -2.47
CA LYS A 109 -3.03 9.82 -3.44
C LYS A 109 -2.85 10.81 -4.58
N LEU A 110 -2.38 12.02 -4.27
CA LEU A 110 -2.10 13.03 -5.28
C LEU A 110 -0.93 12.59 -6.17
N PHE A 111 0.13 12.03 -5.60
CA PHE A 111 1.25 11.43 -6.35
C PHE A 111 0.78 10.35 -7.33
N VAL A 112 0.05 9.34 -6.85
CA VAL A 112 -0.43 8.25 -7.73
C VAL A 112 -1.41 8.77 -8.79
N SER A 113 -2.21 9.78 -8.47
CA SER A 113 -3.10 10.43 -9.45
C SER A 113 -2.34 11.23 -10.51
N GLN A 114 -1.16 11.74 -10.20
CA GLN A 114 -0.33 12.49 -11.15
C GLN A 114 0.53 11.55 -12.00
N TYR A 115 1.02 10.45 -11.41
CA TYR A 115 1.84 9.43 -12.06
C TYR A 115 1.04 8.11 -12.16
N CYS A 116 -0.05 8.13 -12.93
CA CYS A 116 -1.05 7.05 -13.05
C CYS A 116 -0.51 5.66 -13.40
N GLN A 117 0.75 5.52 -13.81
CA GLN A 117 1.37 4.26 -14.22
C GLN A 117 2.67 4.04 -13.45
N GLY A 118 2.80 2.87 -12.83
CA GLY A 118 4.05 2.39 -12.20
C GLY A 118 4.10 2.50 -10.67
N TYR A 119 3.15 3.20 -10.04
CA TYR A 119 3.15 3.39 -8.59
C TYR A 119 1.84 2.93 -7.95
N ALA A 120 1.95 2.35 -6.76
CA ALA A 120 0.82 1.94 -5.95
C ALA A 120 1.09 2.25 -4.48
N ILE A 121 0.04 2.62 -3.76
CA ILE A 121 0.10 2.72 -2.29
C ILE A 121 -0.05 1.31 -1.75
N VAL A 122 0.98 0.82 -1.04
CA VAL A 122 1.04 -0.54 -0.49
C VAL A 122 1.27 -0.50 1.02
N GLY A 123 0.83 -1.57 1.69
CA GLY A 123 1.02 -1.74 3.13
C GLY A 123 -0.06 -1.10 4.00
N PRO A 124 0.04 -1.26 5.33
CA PRO A 124 -0.94 -0.75 6.27
C PRO A 124 -0.88 0.78 6.39
N THR A 125 -2.04 1.42 6.43
CA THR A 125 -2.15 2.84 6.78
C THR A 125 -2.05 3.00 8.30
N TYR A 126 -1.05 3.75 8.76
CA TYR A 126 -0.94 4.14 10.16
C TYR A 126 -1.86 5.31 10.47
N LYS A 127 -2.63 5.23 11.55
CA LYS A 127 -3.46 6.34 12.02
C LYS A 127 -2.56 7.40 12.65
N SER A 128 -2.33 8.50 11.93
CA SER A 128 -1.79 9.74 12.46
C SER A 128 -2.92 10.73 12.79
N GLY A 129 -2.59 11.83 13.49
CA GLY A 129 -3.51 12.95 13.64
C GLY A 129 -3.99 13.50 12.29
N GLY A 130 -5.15 14.16 12.28
CA GLY A 130 -5.71 14.80 11.08
C GLY A 130 -5.19 16.23 10.88
N PHE A 131 -5.55 16.83 9.75
CA PHE A 131 -5.27 18.24 9.47
C PHE A 131 -6.17 19.14 10.34
N GLY A 132 -5.58 20.18 10.93
CA GLY A 132 -6.29 21.15 11.76
C GLY A 132 -5.70 22.53 11.59
N PHE A 133 -6.54 23.55 11.74
CA PHE A 133 -6.11 24.95 11.73
C PHE A 133 -5.91 25.42 13.17
N VAL A 134 -4.77 26.06 13.44
CA VAL A 134 -4.51 26.73 14.71
C VAL A 134 -4.67 28.22 14.48
N CYS A 135 -5.68 28.82 15.10
CA CYS A 135 -5.79 30.28 15.17
C CYS A 135 -5.13 30.76 16.47
N PRO A 136 -4.10 31.62 16.41
CA PRO A 136 -3.61 32.27 17.61
C PRO A 136 -4.72 33.14 18.19
N TYR A 137 -4.90 33.07 19.52
CA TYR A 137 -5.90 33.87 20.22
C TYR A 137 -5.44 35.33 20.26
N HIS A 138 -5.70 36.08 19.19
CA HIS A 138 -5.68 37.54 19.22
C HIS A 138 -7.12 38.05 19.26
N PRO A 139 -7.56 38.74 20.34
CA PRO A 139 -8.81 39.45 20.31
C PRO A 139 -8.70 40.56 19.25
N PHE A 140 -9.53 40.48 18.21
CA PHE A 140 -9.74 41.58 17.27
C PHE A 140 -10.33 42.76 18.03
N GLN A 141 -9.47 43.66 18.52
CA GLN A 141 -9.88 44.91 19.13
C GLN A 141 -9.12 46.05 18.47
N HIS A 142 -9.47 46.37 17.22
CA HIS A 142 -9.52 47.73 16.66
C HIS A 142 -9.71 47.71 15.13
N ILE A 143 -10.95 47.51 14.65
CA ILE A 143 -11.43 48.21 13.44
C ILE A 143 -12.92 48.49 13.60
N SER A 144 -13.24 49.51 14.40
CA SER A 144 -14.44 50.32 14.22
C SER A 144 -14.09 51.72 14.68
N HIS A 145 -13.56 52.51 13.75
CA HIS A 145 -13.65 53.97 13.73
C HIS A 145 -13.05 54.46 12.40
N ASN A 146 -13.89 54.45 11.37
CA ASN A 146 -14.02 55.51 10.35
C ASN A 146 -14.81 54.98 9.15
N ILE A 147 -16.13 54.96 9.32
CA ILE A 147 -17.08 55.18 8.23
C ILE A 147 -18.00 56.30 8.75
N ILE A 148 -17.69 57.53 8.36
CA ILE A 148 -18.65 58.61 8.07
C ILE A 148 -18.33 59.05 6.64
#